data_AF-A0A351SQR4-F1
#
_entry.id   AF-A0A351SQR4-F1
#
_cell.length_a   1.000
_cell.length_b   1.000
_cell.length_c   1.000
_cell.angle_alpha   90.00
_cell.angle_beta   90.00
_cell.angle_gamma   90.00
#
_symmetry.space_group_name_H-M   'P 1'
#
loop_
_entity.id
_entity.type
_entity.pdbx_description
1 polymer ?
#
loop_
_entity_poly.entity_id
_entity_poly.type
_entity_poly.pdbx_seq_one_letter_code
_entity_poly.pdbx_strand_id
1 'polypeptide(L)'
;MKNNKKLVLSALIISIIGVSAVAFGYFTVQRVGDNGNVLSGRVAKNGPKITFTENREGITLKDAYPMPDELGEAQSEAYVFSIKNEENKNVDAKIIMEVSKSSTLDDSLVNVSINGIVVTLGALTQEKASSGYKTAYVLKTEKLTPGKTTENTIKMWINENGTKENASSKEWASSILVVPEFA
;
A
#
# COMPACT_ATOMS: atom_id res chain seq x y z
N MET A 1 -52.43 23.84 -11.80
CA MET A 1 -51.78 22.52 -11.58
C MET A 1 -50.45 22.29 -12.35
N LYS A 2 -49.78 23.31 -12.93
CA LYS A 2 -48.50 23.11 -13.65
C LYS A 2 -47.23 23.17 -12.77
N ASN A 3 -47.28 23.86 -11.62
CA ASN A 3 -46.09 24.09 -10.79
C ASN A 3 -45.76 22.89 -9.88
N ASN A 4 -46.76 22.09 -9.49
CA ASN A 4 -46.59 20.96 -8.59
C ASN A 4 -45.82 19.81 -9.27
N LYS A 5 -45.96 19.63 -10.58
CA LYS A 5 -45.21 18.61 -11.34
C LYS A 5 -43.72 18.92 -11.41
N LYS A 6 -43.34 20.20 -11.55
CA LYS A 6 -41.94 20.64 -11.54
C LYS A 6 -41.32 20.49 -10.14
N LEU A 7 -42.09 20.76 -9.08
CA LEU A 7 -41.63 20.62 -7.70
C LEU A 7 -41.44 19.15 -7.30
N VAL A 8 -42.36 18.26 -7.71
CA VAL A 8 -42.23 16.81 -7.52
C VAL A 8 -41.05 16.25 -8.32
N LEU A 9 -40.84 16.69 -9.57
CA LEU A 9 -39.70 16.26 -10.38
C LEU A 9 -38.37 16.73 -9.77
N SER A 10 -38.30 17.96 -9.29
CA SER A 10 -37.09 18.50 -8.63
C SER A 10 -36.79 17.77 -7.33
N ALA A 11 -37.81 17.45 -6.52
CA ALA A 11 -37.65 16.65 -5.30
C ALA A 11 -37.17 15.22 -5.61
N LEU A 12 -37.65 14.62 -6.70
CA LEU A 12 -37.23 13.28 -7.13
C LEU A 12 -35.75 13.27 -7.56
N ILE A 13 -35.30 14.28 -8.31
CA ILE A 13 -33.90 14.39 -8.74
C ILE A 13 -32.97 14.57 -7.54
N ILE A 14 -33.32 15.43 -6.58
CA ILE A 14 -32.53 15.63 -5.35
C ILE A 14 -32.48 14.35 -4.51
N SER A 15 -33.58 13.60 -4.44
CA SER A 15 -33.62 12.30 -3.76
C SER A 15 -32.73 11.27 -4.45
N ILE A 16 -32.74 11.20 -5.78
CA ILE A 16 -31.88 10.28 -6.55
C ILE A 16 -30.39 10.62 -6.34
N ILE A 17 -30.01 11.89 -6.40
CA ILE A 17 -28.63 12.35 -6.17
C ILE A 17 -28.22 12.10 -4.72
N GLY A 18 -29.12 12.37 -3.76
CA GLY A 18 -28.87 12.12 -2.34
C GLY A 18 -28.67 10.64 -2.02
N VAL A 19 -29.50 9.75 -2.58
CA VAL A 19 -29.38 8.30 -2.40
C VAL A 19 -28.11 7.77 -3.05
N SER A 20 -27.72 8.26 -4.24
CA SER A 20 -26.47 7.85 -4.89
C SER A 20 -25.24 8.37 -4.17
N ALA A 21 -25.26 9.58 -3.59
CA ALA A 21 -24.18 10.10 -2.76
C ALA A 21 -24.03 9.36 -1.43
N VAL A 22 -25.14 9.07 -0.74
CA VAL A 22 -25.13 8.29 0.52
C VAL A 22 -24.76 6.83 0.25
N ALA A 23 -25.18 6.25 -0.89
CA ALA A 23 -24.74 4.93 -1.30
C ALA A 23 -23.23 4.92 -1.61
N PHE A 24 -22.71 5.89 -2.36
CA PHE A 24 -21.27 6.02 -2.61
C PHE A 24 -20.49 6.12 -1.30
N GLY A 25 -20.95 6.96 -0.36
CA GLY A 25 -20.37 7.08 0.99
C GLY A 25 -20.48 5.80 1.82
N TYR A 26 -21.60 5.08 1.75
CA TYR A 26 -21.79 3.82 2.47
C TYR A 26 -20.95 2.68 1.86
N PHE A 27 -20.72 2.69 0.54
CA PHE A 27 -19.84 1.73 -0.13
C PHE A 27 -18.35 2.08 0.03
N THR A 28 -17.96 3.36 0.09
CA THR A 28 -16.56 3.75 0.39
C THR A 28 -16.18 3.54 1.86
N VAL A 29 -17.13 3.60 2.79
CA VAL A 29 -16.88 3.41 4.24
C VAL A 29 -16.76 1.93 4.64
N GLN A 30 -17.01 0.97 3.75
CA GLN A 30 -16.86 -0.45 4.06
C GLN A 30 -15.41 -0.91 3.88
N ARG A 31 -14.63 -0.68 4.94
CA ARG A 31 -13.45 -1.44 5.42
C ARG A 31 -12.18 -1.37 4.56
N VAL A 32 -11.33 -0.39 4.91
CA VAL A 32 -9.86 -0.60 4.91
C VAL A 32 -9.57 -1.83 5.78
N GLY A 33 -8.77 -2.75 5.24
CA GLY A 33 -8.74 -4.16 5.64
C GLY A 33 -8.65 -4.44 7.15
N ASP A 34 -9.55 -5.32 7.60
CA ASP A 34 -9.45 -5.96 8.91
C ASP A 34 -8.18 -6.84 8.96
N ASN A 35 -7.46 -6.79 10.08
CA ASN A 35 -6.11 -7.33 10.32
C ASN A 35 -5.91 -8.82 9.97
N GLY A 36 -5.69 -9.14 8.70
CA GLY A 36 -5.31 -10.48 8.24
C GLY A 36 -3.81 -10.61 8.02
N ASN A 37 -3.11 -11.40 8.86
CA ASN A 37 -1.68 -11.76 8.75
C ASN A 37 -0.74 -10.58 8.52
N VAL A 38 -0.68 -9.72 9.52
CA VAL A 38 0.24 -8.60 9.56
C VAL A 38 1.68 -9.13 9.74
N LEU A 39 2.55 -8.89 8.75
CA LEU A 39 3.95 -9.28 8.80
C LEU A 39 4.80 -8.04 9.10
N SER A 40 5.32 -7.93 10.32
CA SER A 40 6.23 -6.85 10.71
C SER A 40 7.41 -6.73 9.76
N GLY A 41 7.87 -5.51 9.55
CA GLY A 41 9.10 -5.26 8.83
C GLY A 41 10.32 -5.78 9.58
N ARG A 42 11.42 -6.04 8.87
CA ARG A 42 12.65 -6.56 9.46
C ARG A 42 13.90 -6.06 8.76
N VAL A 43 15.02 -6.16 9.46
CA VAL A 43 16.35 -5.86 8.94
C VAL A 43 17.09 -7.18 8.67
N ALA A 44 17.81 -7.26 7.56
CA ALA A 44 18.69 -8.39 7.27
C ALA A 44 19.76 -8.54 8.37
N LYS A 45 19.93 -9.75 8.91
CA LYS A 45 20.82 -10.02 10.06
C LYS A 45 22.31 -9.82 9.77
N ASN A 46 22.71 -9.89 8.50
CA ASN A 46 24.11 -9.83 8.09
C ASN A 46 24.34 -8.53 7.32
N GLY A 47 24.75 -7.48 8.02
CA GLY A 47 25.00 -6.18 7.40
C GLY A 47 25.37 -5.09 8.40
N PRO A 48 25.55 -3.85 7.91
CA PRO A 48 25.71 -2.66 8.75
C PRO A 48 24.60 -2.53 9.79
N LYS A 49 24.95 -2.02 10.98
CA LYS A 49 24.00 -1.82 12.07
C LYS A 49 23.08 -0.64 11.74
N ILE A 50 21.80 -0.96 11.54
CA ILE A 50 20.73 0.01 11.38
C ILE A 50 19.60 -0.29 12.36
N THR A 51 18.88 0.75 12.75
CA THR A 51 17.65 0.63 13.53
C THR A 51 16.46 0.85 12.62
N PHE A 52 15.54 -0.12 12.58
CA PHE A 52 14.28 -0.04 11.88
C PHE A 52 13.16 0.17 12.89
N THR A 53 12.26 1.11 12.61
CA THR A 53 11.10 1.39 13.47
C THR A 53 9.90 1.65 12.60
N GLU A 54 8.84 0.86 12.78
CA GLU A 54 7.58 0.97 12.04
C GLU A 54 6.47 1.56 12.92
N ASN A 55 5.56 2.33 12.33
CA ASN A 55 4.41 2.92 13.03
C ASN A 55 3.30 1.91 13.34
N ARG A 56 3.27 0.82 12.57
CA ARG A 56 2.36 -0.30 12.71
C ARG A 56 3.03 -1.55 12.16
N GLU A 57 2.55 -2.71 12.57
CA GLU A 57 2.99 -3.96 11.96
C GLU A 57 2.40 -4.03 10.52
N GLY A 58 3.22 -4.41 9.53
CA GLY A 58 2.85 -4.88 8.17
C GLY A 58 1.91 -4.03 7.28
N ILE A 59 1.65 -4.53 6.06
CA ILE A 59 0.72 -3.93 5.08
C ILE A 59 -0.15 -5.02 4.43
N THR A 60 -1.47 -4.80 4.42
CA THR A 60 -2.46 -5.76 3.89
C THR A 60 -3.48 -5.06 3.00
N LEU A 61 -3.88 -5.73 1.91
CA LEU A 61 -5.01 -5.33 1.06
C LEU A 61 -6.04 -6.46 1.10
N LYS A 62 -7.16 -6.19 1.75
CA LYS A 62 -8.29 -7.11 1.89
C LYS A 62 -9.58 -6.36 1.60
N ASP A 63 -10.43 -6.96 0.76
CA ASP A 63 -11.71 -6.40 0.33
C ASP A 63 -11.61 -4.96 -0.23
N ALA A 64 -10.42 -4.58 -0.70
CA ALA A 64 -10.17 -3.27 -1.30
C ALA A 64 -10.72 -3.22 -2.73
N TYR A 65 -11.24 -2.07 -3.13
CA TYR A 65 -11.72 -1.84 -4.49
C TYR A 65 -10.57 -1.32 -5.38
N PRO A 66 -10.60 -1.65 -6.68
CA PRO A 66 -9.75 -1.03 -7.70
C PRO A 66 -9.93 0.50 -7.71
N MET A 67 -8.82 1.24 -7.68
CA MET A 67 -8.81 2.70 -7.67
C MET A 67 -7.76 3.26 -8.65
N PRO A 68 -8.04 4.41 -9.30
CA PRO A 68 -7.02 5.16 -10.03
C PRO A 68 -5.99 5.75 -9.07
N ASP A 69 -4.79 6.05 -9.59
CA ASP A 69 -3.64 6.48 -8.77
C ASP A 69 -3.90 7.76 -7.97
N GLU A 70 -4.65 8.70 -8.53
CA GLU A 70 -5.03 9.94 -7.86
C GLU A 70 -5.82 9.67 -6.56
N LEU A 71 -6.74 8.71 -6.61
CA LEU A 71 -7.56 8.32 -5.45
C LEU A 71 -6.78 7.38 -4.53
N GLY A 72 -6.02 6.45 -5.08
CA GLY A 72 -5.18 5.54 -4.30
C GLY A 72 -4.17 6.30 -3.45
N GLU A 73 -3.44 7.25 -4.03
CA GLU A 73 -2.49 8.08 -3.28
C GLU A 73 -3.16 8.93 -2.20
N ALA A 74 -4.36 9.44 -2.47
CA ALA A 74 -5.08 10.30 -1.53
C ALA A 74 -5.76 9.53 -0.39
N GLN A 75 -6.25 8.32 -0.64
CA GLN A 75 -7.14 7.59 0.28
C GLN A 75 -6.52 6.35 0.90
N SER A 76 -5.46 5.78 0.32
CA SER A 76 -4.79 4.62 0.89
C SER A 76 -4.11 4.95 2.21
N GLU A 77 -4.18 3.98 3.13
CA GLU A 77 -3.54 4.10 4.42
C GLU A 77 -2.02 4.12 4.30
N ALA A 78 -1.38 5.05 5.00
CA ALA A 78 0.06 5.23 4.99
C ALA A 78 0.73 4.30 6.01
N TYR A 79 1.64 3.46 5.52
CA TYR A 79 2.61 2.73 6.33
C TYR A 79 3.89 3.56 6.42
N VAL A 80 4.25 3.96 7.64
CA VAL A 80 5.39 4.86 7.89
C VAL A 80 6.43 4.12 8.71
N PHE A 81 7.66 4.11 8.22
CA PHE A 81 8.77 3.54 8.94
C PHE A 81 10.00 4.42 8.83
N SER A 82 10.89 4.27 9.80
CA SER A 82 12.14 5.00 9.86
C SER A 82 13.31 4.04 9.94
N ILE A 83 14.40 4.44 9.27
CA ILE A 83 15.67 3.74 9.29
C ILE A 83 16.72 4.72 9.82
N LYS A 84 17.35 4.36 10.93
CA LYS A 84 18.49 5.10 11.49
C LYS A 84 19.79 4.35 11.23
N ASN A 85 20.77 5.05 10.67
CA ASN A 85 22.12 4.51 10.53
C ASN A 85 22.88 4.64 11.85
N GLU A 86 23.21 3.51 12.48
CA GLU A 86 23.98 3.46 13.72
C GLU A 86 25.50 3.33 13.45
N GLU A 87 25.92 3.25 12.19
CA GLU A 87 27.32 3.24 11.79
C GLU A 87 27.91 4.66 11.76
N ASN A 88 29.24 4.72 11.84
CA ASN A 88 30.00 5.97 11.70
C ASN A 88 30.28 6.37 10.23
N LYS A 89 29.80 5.58 9.26
CA LYS A 89 29.99 5.77 7.82
C LYS A 89 28.67 5.58 7.06
N ASN A 90 28.64 6.07 5.81
CA ASN A 90 27.46 5.91 4.96
C ASN A 90 27.16 4.43 4.72
N VAL A 91 25.87 4.11 4.73
CA VAL A 91 25.33 2.77 4.45
C VAL A 91 24.31 2.92 3.35
N ASP A 92 24.39 2.11 2.31
CA ASP A 92 23.32 2.03 1.31
C ASP A 92 22.29 1.01 1.80
N ALA A 93 21.01 1.30 1.70
CA ALA A 93 19.94 0.43 2.16
C ALA A 93 18.95 0.18 1.03
N LYS A 94 18.71 -1.11 0.75
CA LYS A 94 17.63 -1.55 -0.13
C LYS A 94 16.38 -1.79 0.70
N ILE A 95 15.29 -1.17 0.31
CA ILE A 95 13.96 -1.38 0.87
C ILE A 95 13.25 -2.36 -0.07
N ILE A 96 13.02 -3.56 0.43
CA ILE A 96 12.42 -4.67 -0.31
C ILE A 96 11.04 -4.96 0.26
N MET A 97 10.05 -5.13 -0.61
CA MET A 97 8.73 -5.62 -0.26
C MET A 97 8.64 -7.09 -0.60
N GLU A 98 8.41 -7.93 0.41
CA GLU A 98 8.23 -9.36 0.21
C GLU A 98 6.76 -9.74 0.33
N VAL A 99 6.24 -10.36 -0.71
CA VAL A 99 4.84 -10.75 -0.78
C VAL A 99 4.65 -12.14 -0.18
N SER A 100 3.69 -12.26 0.74
CA SER A 100 3.36 -13.53 1.40
C SER A 100 2.98 -14.61 0.37
N LYS A 101 3.35 -15.87 0.65
CA LYS A 101 2.86 -17.02 -0.13
C LYS A 101 1.35 -17.23 -0.04
N SER A 102 0.70 -16.68 0.98
CA SER A 102 -0.76 -16.71 1.09
C SER A 102 -1.47 -15.71 0.18
N SER A 103 -0.74 -14.76 -0.43
CA SER A 103 -1.32 -13.73 -1.29
C SER A 103 -1.83 -14.32 -2.59
N THR A 104 -3.11 -14.13 -2.86
CA THR A 104 -3.84 -14.64 -4.04
C THR A 104 -4.15 -13.56 -5.06
N LEU A 105 -4.02 -12.28 -4.70
CA LEU A 105 -4.08 -11.17 -5.65
C LEU A 105 -2.80 -11.16 -6.50
N ASP A 106 -2.95 -10.83 -7.78
CA ASP A 106 -1.83 -10.66 -8.70
C ASP A 106 -1.05 -9.38 -8.37
N ASP A 107 0.28 -9.48 -8.32
CA ASP A 107 1.16 -8.37 -7.94
C ASP A 107 1.13 -7.25 -9.01
N SER A 108 0.72 -7.54 -10.25
CA SER A 108 0.49 -6.53 -11.32
C SER A 108 -0.75 -5.66 -11.10
N LEU A 109 -1.65 -6.07 -10.21
CA LEU A 109 -2.82 -5.28 -9.82
C LEU A 109 -2.54 -4.39 -8.61
N VAL A 110 -1.33 -4.44 -8.05
CA VAL A 110 -0.96 -3.67 -6.86
C VAL A 110 -0.11 -2.49 -7.26
N ASN A 111 -0.60 -1.28 -6.99
CA ASN A 111 0.20 -0.07 -7.07
C ASN A 111 0.73 0.28 -5.69
N VAL A 112 1.98 0.77 -5.68
CA VAL A 112 2.72 1.18 -4.49
C VAL A 112 3.22 2.59 -4.70
N SER A 113 2.98 3.45 -3.72
CA SER A 113 3.60 4.75 -3.62
C SER A 113 4.69 4.70 -2.56
N ILE A 114 5.91 5.03 -2.95
CA ILE A 114 7.04 5.20 -2.03
C ILE A 114 7.44 6.67 -2.02
N ASN A 115 7.21 7.35 -0.89
CA ASN A 115 7.45 8.79 -0.74
C ASN A 115 6.82 9.64 -1.87
N GLY A 116 5.62 9.26 -2.33
CA GLY A 116 4.88 9.96 -3.38
C GLY A 116 5.21 9.54 -4.81
N ILE A 117 6.14 8.58 -5.01
CA ILE A 117 6.43 8.01 -6.32
C ILE A 117 5.60 6.74 -6.50
N VAL A 118 4.64 6.79 -7.43
CA VAL A 118 3.73 5.67 -7.73
C VAL A 118 4.35 4.74 -8.77
N VAL A 119 4.32 3.45 -8.48
CA VAL A 119 4.78 2.37 -9.37
C VAL A 119 3.87 1.15 -9.24
N THR A 120 3.70 0.40 -10.33
CA THR A 120 3.06 -0.92 -10.26
C THR A 120 4.07 -1.95 -9.76
N LEU A 121 3.70 -2.69 -8.70
CA LEU A 121 4.58 -3.62 -8.02
C LEU A 121 5.12 -4.70 -8.97
N GLY A 122 4.26 -5.29 -9.80
CA GLY A 122 4.66 -6.30 -10.79
C GLY A 122 5.66 -5.82 -11.85
N ALA A 123 5.89 -4.51 -12.00
CA ALA A 123 6.87 -3.93 -12.92
C ALA A 123 8.25 -3.70 -12.26
N LEU A 124 8.37 -3.84 -10.94
CA LEU A 124 9.61 -3.62 -10.22
C LEU A 124 10.59 -4.79 -10.37
N THR A 125 11.87 -4.50 -10.14
CA THR A 125 12.93 -5.51 -10.12
C THR A 125 12.67 -6.52 -9.00
N GLN A 126 12.67 -7.80 -9.37
CA GLN A 126 12.52 -8.88 -8.43
C GLN A 126 13.87 -9.32 -7.84
N GLU A 127 13.85 -9.66 -6.56
CA GLU A 127 14.95 -10.31 -5.87
C GLU A 127 14.52 -11.68 -5.30
N LYS A 128 15.49 -12.41 -4.74
CA LYS A 128 15.23 -13.69 -4.11
C LYS A 128 14.41 -13.49 -2.84
N ALA A 129 13.17 -14.00 -2.84
CA ALA A 129 12.30 -13.97 -1.67
C ALA A 129 12.80 -14.88 -0.53
N SER A 130 12.60 -14.43 0.70
CA SER A 130 12.89 -15.22 1.90
C SER A 130 11.93 -16.39 2.05
N SER A 131 12.29 -17.36 2.91
CA SER A 131 11.38 -18.46 3.24
C SER A 131 10.06 -17.93 3.81
N GLY A 132 8.93 -18.39 3.26
CA GLY A 132 7.59 -17.91 3.61
C GLY A 132 7.00 -16.89 2.62
N TYR A 133 7.79 -16.37 1.68
CA TYR A 133 7.37 -15.38 0.70
C TYR A 133 7.41 -15.93 -0.73
N LYS A 134 6.52 -15.46 -1.62
CA LYS A 134 6.44 -15.90 -3.03
C LYS A 134 7.34 -15.07 -3.94
N THR A 135 7.38 -13.76 -3.72
CA THR A 135 8.08 -12.77 -4.55
C THR A 135 8.66 -11.68 -3.65
N ALA A 136 9.73 -11.03 -4.10
CA ALA A 136 10.35 -9.91 -3.42
C ALA A 136 10.67 -8.82 -4.45
N TYR A 137 10.28 -7.58 -4.17
CA TYR A 137 10.41 -6.45 -5.08
C TYR A 137 11.24 -5.34 -4.43
N VAL A 138 12.22 -4.80 -5.15
CA VAL A 138 13.00 -3.65 -4.69
C VAL A 138 12.17 -2.39 -4.91
N LEU A 139 11.74 -1.76 -3.81
CA LEU A 139 10.96 -0.51 -3.88
C LEU A 139 11.86 0.70 -4.11
N LYS A 140 12.99 0.73 -3.39
CA LYS A 140 13.91 1.87 -3.37
C LYS A 140 15.26 1.44 -2.81
N THR A 141 16.31 2.07 -3.33
CA THR A 141 17.63 2.08 -2.70
C THR A 141 17.92 3.49 -2.22
N GLU A 142 18.39 3.64 -0.99
CA GLU A 142 18.71 4.93 -0.42
C GLU A 142 20.03 4.92 0.34
N LYS A 143 20.69 6.07 0.39
CA LYS A 143 21.92 6.26 1.14
C LYS A 143 21.60 6.83 2.52
N LEU A 144 21.97 6.09 3.56
CA LEU A 144 21.78 6.46 4.95
C LEU A 144 23.02 7.15 5.49
N THR A 145 22.87 8.42 5.89
CA THR A 145 23.96 9.20 6.50
C THR A 145 24.19 8.76 7.96
N PRO A 146 25.44 8.68 8.45
CA PRO A 146 25.77 8.36 9.84
C PRO A 146 24.93 9.11 10.86
N GLY A 147 24.34 8.38 11.80
CA GLY A 147 23.55 8.94 12.91
C GLY A 147 22.23 9.60 12.51
N LYS A 148 21.89 9.67 11.22
CA LYS A 148 20.62 10.25 10.75
C LYS A 148 19.53 9.19 10.67
N THR A 149 18.33 9.63 11.02
CA THR A 149 17.09 8.89 10.79
C THR A 149 16.47 9.35 9.48
N THR A 150 16.14 8.41 8.61
CA THR A 150 15.42 8.63 7.36
C THR A 150 14.04 8.03 7.49
N GLU A 151 13.00 8.81 7.23
CA GLU A 151 11.60 8.34 7.23
C GLU A 151 11.18 7.99 5.81
N ASN A 152 10.42 6.89 5.68
CA ASN A 152 9.82 6.45 4.44
C ASN A 152 8.34 6.19 4.66
N THR A 153 7.54 6.60 3.68
CA THR A 153 6.09 6.41 3.64
C THR A 153 5.73 5.52 2.45
N ILE A 154 5.00 4.45 2.72
CA ILE A 154 4.45 3.55 1.72
C ILE A 154 2.92 3.64 1.76
N LYS A 155 2.31 3.79 0.59
CA LYS A 155 0.87 3.58 0.40
C LYS A 155 0.65 2.53 -0.68
N MET A 156 -0.46 1.81 -0.58
CA MET A 156 -0.77 0.72 -1.49
C MET A 156 -2.25 0.67 -1.82
N TRP A 157 -2.58 0.29 -3.05
CA TRP A 157 -3.95 0.05 -3.49
C TRP A 157 -4.00 -0.97 -4.63
N ILE A 158 -5.20 -1.49 -4.87
CA ILE A 158 -5.49 -2.22 -6.09
C ILE A 158 -5.67 -1.18 -7.20
N ASN A 159 -4.91 -1.28 -8.28
CA ASN A 159 -4.99 -0.34 -9.39
C ASN A 159 -6.27 -0.51 -10.21
N GLU A 160 -6.53 0.44 -11.12
CA GLU A 160 -7.76 0.51 -11.91
C GLU A 160 -7.99 -0.69 -12.85
N ASN A 161 -6.98 -1.54 -13.08
CA ASN A 161 -7.13 -2.76 -13.88
C ASN A 161 -7.76 -3.91 -13.08
N GLY A 162 -7.97 -3.73 -11.79
CA GLY A 162 -8.71 -4.66 -10.96
C GLY A 162 -10.17 -4.77 -11.41
N THR A 163 -10.68 -5.99 -11.43
CA THR A 163 -12.06 -6.35 -11.78
C THR A 163 -12.62 -7.29 -10.74
N LYS A 164 -13.93 -7.55 -10.80
CA LYS A 164 -14.55 -8.54 -9.91
C LYS A 164 -13.94 -9.94 -10.07
N GLU A 165 -13.43 -10.30 -11.23
CA GLU A 165 -12.91 -11.64 -11.50
C GLU A 165 -11.47 -11.82 -10.97
N ASN A 166 -10.65 -10.78 -11.07
CA ASN A 166 -9.22 -10.86 -10.75
C ASN A 166 -8.85 -10.28 -9.37
N ALA A 167 -9.70 -9.43 -8.77
CA ALA A 167 -9.41 -8.76 -7.50
C ALA A 167 -10.42 -9.10 -6.38
N SER A 168 -11.68 -9.43 -6.70
CA SER A 168 -12.69 -9.72 -5.67
C SER A 168 -12.33 -10.95 -4.85
N SER A 169 -12.49 -10.84 -3.53
CA SER A 169 -12.23 -11.93 -2.58
C SER A 169 -10.81 -12.51 -2.65
N LYS A 170 -9.87 -11.73 -3.19
CA LYS A 170 -8.44 -12.00 -3.13
C LYS A 170 -7.85 -11.29 -1.93
N GLU A 171 -6.82 -11.89 -1.36
CA GLU A 171 -6.06 -11.33 -0.26
C GLU A 171 -4.63 -11.07 -0.72
N TRP A 172 -4.04 -9.98 -0.23
CA TRP A 172 -2.66 -9.64 -0.48
C TRP A 172 -2.02 -9.12 0.82
N ALA A 173 -0.89 -9.71 1.19
CA ALA A 173 -0.13 -9.35 2.37
C ALA A 173 1.36 -9.29 2.05
N SER A 174 2.08 -8.38 2.72
CA SER A 174 3.53 -8.24 2.58
C SER A 174 4.23 -7.85 3.88
N SER A 175 5.57 -7.99 3.85
CA SER A 175 6.50 -7.52 4.88
C SER A 175 7.58 -6.66 4.22
N ILE A 176 8.03 -5.63 4.92
CA ILE A 176 9.21 -4.84 4.51
C ILE A 176 10.48 -5.52 5.01
N LEU A 177 11.43 -5.76 4.10
CA LEU A 177 12.78 -6.19 4.41
C LEU A 177 13.74 -5.05 4.06
N VAL A 178 14.49 -4.57 5.05
CA VAL A 178 15.58 -3.62 4.83
C VAL A 178 16.90 -4.39 4.77
N VAL A 179 17.60 -4.29 3.65
CA VAL A 179 18.92 -4.89 3.44
C VAL A 179 19.97 -3.78 3.41
N PRO A 180 20.71 -3.56 4.51
CA PRO A 180 21.81 -2.62 4.52
C PRO A 180 23.05 -3.24 3.86
N GLU A 181 23.73 -2.46 3.03
CA GLU A 181 24.96 -2.79 2.32
C GLU A 181 25.99 -1.67 2.60
N PHE A 182 27.27 -2.03 2.71
CA PHE A 182 28.31 -1.00 2.83
C PHE A 182 28.45 -0.27 1.49
N ALA A 183 28.42 1.06 1.55
CA ALA A 183 28.69 1.93 0.41
C ALA A 183 30.18 1.91 0.01
#